data_AF-A0A5J4RR21-F1
#
_entry.id   AF-A0A5J4RR21-F1
#
_cell.length_a   1.000
_cell.length_b   1.000
_cell.length_c   1.000
_cell.angle_alpha   90.00
_cell.angle_beta   90.00
_cell.angle_gamma   90.00
#
_symmetry.space_group_name_H-M   'P 1'
#
loop_
_entity.id
_entity.type
_entity.pdbx_description
1 polymer ?
#
loop_
_entity_poly.entity_id
_entity_poly.type
_entity_poly.pdbx_seq_one_letter_code
_entity_poly.pdbx_strand_id
1 'polypeptide(L)'
;EIFMGVYFNLSFWYKLIDQTRWGAYFSLIGCVLIVMLNVVFVPKYGYIACAYAGLIGYAGITVLSYFVGQKKYPISYDLKSIGIYILLATGLYIVAKFVVLENIIVRLSFRTLLLLIFVIYIIKKDLPLKRIPILNRFTNR
;
A
#
# COMPACT_ATOMS: atom_id res chain seq x y z
N GLU A 1 -2.12 -6.65 4.93
CA GLU A 1 -1.04 -7.03 3.99
C GLU A 1 -0.39 -5.86 3.27
N ILE A 2 -1.12 -4.83 2.80
CA ILE A 2 -0.54 -3.67 2.10
C ILE A 2 0.65 -3.03 2.86
N PHE A 3 0.50 -2.79 4.17
CA PHE A 3 1.57 -2.21 5.00
C PHE A 3 2.83 -3.09 5.09
N MET A 4 2.67 -4.41 5.04
CA MET A 4 3.79 -5.35 5.03
C MET A 4 4.57 -5.26 3.71
N GLY A 5 3.88 -5.09 2.57
CA GLY A 5 4.52 -4.85 1.28
C GLY A 5 5.32 -3.54 1.25
N VAL A 6 4.77 -2.47 1.83
CA VAL A 6 5.49 -1.19 1.97
C VAL A 6 6.70 -1.35 2.89
N TYR A 7 6.54 -2.03 4.03
CA TYR A 7 7.65 -2.31 4.95
C TYR A 7 8.76 -3.13 4.27
N PHE A 8 8.40 -4.13 3.47
CA PHE A 8 9.37 -4.93 2.71
C PHE A 8 10.22 -4.06 1.78
N ASN A 9 9.60 -3.11 1.07
CA ASN A 9 10.33 -2.16 0.22
C ASN A 9 11.27 -1.27 1.05
N LEU A 10 10.79 -0.73 2.17
CA LEU A 10 11.61 0.10 3.07
C LEU A 10 12.74 -0.68 3.75
N SER A 11 12.56 -1.97 3.97
CA SER A 11 13.53 -2.82 4.65
C SER A 11 14.87 -2.95 3.91
N PHE A 12 14.92 -2.56 2.64
CA PHE A 12 16.16 -2.52 1.87
C PHE A 12 17.16 -1.51 2.40
N TRP A 13 16.72 -0.38 2.96
CA TRP A 13 17.62 0.67 3.43
C TRP A 13 18.64 0.15 4.45
N TYR A 14 18.20 -0.57 5.49
CA TYR A 14 19.12 -1.01 6.54
C TYR A 14 20.00 -2.19 6.09
N LYS A 15 19.60 -2.92 5.05
CA LYS A 15 20.43 -3.95 4.39
C LYS A 15 21.53 -3.32 3.55
N LEU A 16 21.25 -2.22 2.86
CA LEU A 16 22.23 -1.50 2.02
C LEU A 16 23.34 -0.81 2.84
N ILE A 17 23.11 -0.57 4.13
CA ILE A 17 24.05 0.08 5.05
C ILE A 17 24.71 -0.96 5.99
N ASP A 18 24.50 -2.25 5.73
CA ASP A 18 24.98 -3.37 6.56
C ASP A 18 24.61 -3.27 8.05
N GLN A 19 23.52 -2.57 8.39
CA GLN A 19 23.03 -2.44 9.76
C GLN A 19 21.81 -3.33 10.01
N THR A 20 22.03 -4.64 9.92
CA THR A 20 21.01 -5.69 10.15
C THR A 20 20.35 -5.61 11.53
N ARG A 21 21.03 -5.02 12.51
CA ARG A 21 20.51 -4.74 13.86
C ARG A 21 19.19 -3.96 13.85
N TRP A 22 18.99 -3.04 12.90
CA TRP A 22 17.72 -2.31 12.79
C TRP A 22 16.55 -3.21 12.44
N GLY A 23 16.76 -4.22 11.60
CA GLY A 23 15.73 -5.20 11.29
C GLY A 23 15.24 -5.95 12.52
N ALA A 24 16.16 -6.31 13.43
CA ALA A 24 15.82 -6.95 14.70
C ALA A 24 15.02 -6.00 15.62
N TYR A 25 15.41 -4.73 15.74
CA TYR A 25 14.66 -3.75 16.53
C TYR A 25 13.23 -3.55 16.02
N PHE A 26 13.04 -3.41 14.71
CA PHE A 26 11.70 -3.26 14.12
C PHE A 26 10.83 -4.50 14.33
N SER A 27 11.40 -5.70 14.19
CA SER A 27 10.68 -6.95 14.45
C SER A 27 10.25 -7.07 15.92
N LEU A 28 11.13 -6.70 16.85
CA LEU A 28 10.85 -6.77 18.29
C LEU A 28 9.80 -5.73 18.70
N ILE A 29 9.92 -4.48 18.23
CA ILE A 29 8.92 -3.44 18.43
C ILE A 29 7.56 -3.86 17.86
N GLY A 30 7.57 -4.46 16.67
CA GLY A 30 6.37 -4.99 16.03
C GLY A 30 5.67 -6.06 16.85
N CYS A 31 6.45 -7.03 17.34
CA CYS A 31 5.95 -8.08 18.22
C CYS A 31 5.33 -7.49 19.48
N VAL A 32 6.02 -6.58 20.16
CA VAL A 32 5.53 -5.93 21.38
C VAL A 32 4.23 -5.16 21.12
N LEU A 33 4.16 -4.40 20.02
CA LEU A 33 2.96 -3.67 19.62
C LEU A 33 1.77 -4.61 19.40
N ILE A 34 1.96 -5.69 18.63
CA ILE A 34 0.90 -6.65 18.33
C ILE A 34 0.43 -7.35 19.60
N VAL A 35 1.36 -7.77 20.48
CA VAL A 35 1.02 -8.44 21.74
C VAL A 35 0.27 -7.50 22.68
N MET A 36 0.75 -6.26 22.87
CA MET A 36 0.05 -5.26 23.69
C MET A 36 -1.38 -5.00 23.18
N LEU A 37 -1.53 -4.81 21.86
CA LEU A 37 -2.84 -4.59 21.25
C LEU A 37 -3.75 -5.80 21.44
N ASN A 38 -3.24 -7.02 21.26
CA ASN A 38 -4.05 -8.21 21.52
C ASN A 38 -4.48 -8.30 22.98
N VAL A 39 -3.58 -8.13 23.94
CA VAL A 39 -3.92 -8.21 25.38
C VAL A 39 -5.00 -7.20 25.78
N VAL A 40 -4.97 -5.99 25.22
CA VAL A 40 -5.95 -4.94 25.52
C VAL A 40 -7.28 -5.11 24.77
N PHE A 41 -7.23 -5.48 23.49
CA PHE A 41 -8.42 -5.48 22.61
C PHE A 41 -9.11 -6.84 22.47
N VAL A 42 -8.40 -7.96 22.62
CA VAL A 42 -8.99 -9.32 22.59
C VAL A 42 -10.13 -9.48 23.61
N PRO A 43 -10.04 -9.05 24.89
CA PRO A 43 -11.14 -9.25 25.83
C PRO A 43 -12.43 -8.49 25.46
N LYS A 44 -12.34 -7.45 24.61
CA LYS A 44 -13.50 -6.63 24.20
C LYS A 44 -14.07 -7.00 22.83
N TYR A 45 -13.20 -7.32 21.87
CA TYR A 45 -13.58 -7.50 20.46
C TYR A 45 -13.35 -8.92 19.92
N GLY A 46 -12.84 -9.84 20.74
CA GLY A 46 -12.62 -11.24 20.37
C GLY A 46 -11.65 -11.37 19.19
N TYR A 47 -11.94 -12.30 18.28
CA TYR A 47 -11.08 -12.63 17.13
C TYR A 47 -10.82 -11.44 16.17
N ILE A 48 -11.78 -10.51 16.06
CA ILE A 48 -11.64 -9.32 15.21
C ILE A 48 -10.52 -8.41 15.73
N ALA A 49 -10.25 -8.42 17.03
CA ALA A 49 -9.14 -7.69 17.63
C ALA A 49 -7.79 -8.11 17.03
N CYS A 50 -7.59 -9.40 16.75
CA CYS A 50 -6.34 -9.91 16.18
C CYS A 50 -6.05 -9.31 14.80
N ALA A 51 -7.08 -9.15 13.98
CA ALA A 51 -6.96 -8.54 12.66
C ALA A 51 -6.56 -7.05 12.75
N TYR A 52 -7.21 -6.29 13.65
CA TYR A 52 -6.86 -4.89 13.89
C TYR A 52 -5.49 -4.73 14.53
N ALA A 53 -5.12 -5.59 15.48
CA ALA A 53 -3.81 -5.58 16.12
C ALA A 53 -2.68 -5.83 15.10
N GLY A 54 -2.86 -6.79 14.18
CA GLY A 54 -1.92 -7.01 13.08
C GLY A 54 -1.81 -5.80 12.16
N LEU A 55 -2.95 -5.21 11.78
CA LEU A 55 -2.98 -4.02 10.91
C LEU A 55 -2.25 -2.84 11.55
N ILE A 56 -2.55 -2.51 12.79
CA ILE A 56 -1.94 -1.40 13.54
C ILE A 56 -0.46 -1.70 13.81
N GLY A 57 -0.11 -2.93 14.17
CA GLY A 57 1.27 -3.35 14.39
C GLY A 57 2.14 -3.15 13.14
N TYR A 58 1.73 -3.71 12.01
CA TYR A 58 2.46 -3.52 10.75
C TYR A 58 2.48 -2.07 10.30
N ALA A 59 1.35 -1.34 10.37
CA ALA A 59 1.31 0.08 10.03
C ALA A 59 2.27 0.90 10.92
N GLY A 60 2.31 0.61 12.23
CA GLY A 60 3.21 1.24 13.19
C GLY A 60 4.67 1.04 12.81
N ILE A 61 5.08 -0.20 12.54
CA ILE A 61 6.46 -0.51 12.12
C ILE A 61 6.80 0.16 10.78
N THR A 62 5.87 0.17 9.81
CA THR A 62 6.08 0.83 8.51
C THR A 62 6.34 2.33 8.68
N VAL A 63 5.55 3.00 9.51
CA VAL A 63 5.74 4.43 9.82
C VAL A 63 7.06 4.67 10.53
N LEU A 64 7.39 3.85 11.52
CA LEU A 64 8.65 3.93 12.27
C LEU A 64 9.86 3.74 11.34
N SER A 65 9.80 2.73 10.47
CA SER A 65 10.83 2.44 9.47
C SER A 65 10.99 3.59 8.48
N TYR A 66 9.89 4.25 8.09
CA TYR A 66 9.93 5.42 7.21
C TYR A 66 10.67 6.59 7.84
N PHE A 67 10.31 6.96 9.08
CA PHE A 67 10.96 8.07 9.78
C PHE A 67 12.44 7.81 10.06
N VAL A 68 12.78 6.61 10.55
CA VAL A 68 14.17 6.25 10.84
C VAL A 68 14.97 6.14 9.54
N GLY A 69 14.39 5.54 8.50
CA GLY A 69 14.96 5.43 7.17
C GLY A 69 15.29 6.80 6.59
N GLN A 70 14.34 7.74 6.63
CA GLN A 70 14.56 9.11 6.14
C GLN A 70 15.70 9.83 6.87
N LYS A 71 15.90 9.56 8.17
CA LYS A 71 16.97 10.17 8.97
C LYS A 71 18.35 9.56 8.73
N LYS A 72 18.42 8.25 8.49
CA LYS A 72 19.68 7.52 8.30
C LYS A 72 20.13 7.46 6.84
N TYR A 73 19.18 7.40 5.91
CA TYR A 73 19.42 7.30 4.48
C TYR A 73 18.22 7.91 3.75
N PRO A 74 18.26 9.23 3.49
CA PRO A 74 17.15 9.94 2.88
C PRO A 74 16.96 9.45 1.44
N ILE A 75 16.08 8.46 1.27
CA ILE A 75 15.60 8.05 -0.03
C ILE A 75 14.49 9.03 -0.41
N SER A 76 14.64 9.66 -1.58
CA SER A 76 13.64 10.58 -2.12
C SER A 76 12.41 9.79 -2.61
N TYR A 77 11.53 9.41 -1.69
CA TYR A 77 10.23 8.83 -2.04
C TYR A 77 9.29 9.94 -2.53
N ASP A 78 8.70 9.76 -3.71
CA ASP A 78 7.67 10.65 -4.24
C ASP A 78 6.33 10.38 -3.53
N LEU A 79 6.22 10.91 -2.30
CA LEU A 79 5.01 10.83 -1.49
C LEU A 79 3.80 11.49 -2.16
N LYS A 80 4.03 12.49 -3.04
CA LYS A 80 2.94 13.18 -3.75
C LYS A 80 2.29 12.23 -4.73
N SER A 81 3.08 11.52 -5.53
CA SER A 81 2.56 10.53 -6.48
C SER A 81 1.85 9.39 -5.77
N ILE A 82 2.43 8.84 -4.70
CA ILE A 82 1.78 7.79 -3.88
C ILE A 82 0.44 8.27 -3.30
N GLY A 83 0.40 9.49 -2.76
CA GLY A 83 -0.82 10.09 -2.21
C GLY A 83 -1.93 10.26 -3.26
N ILE A 84 -1.58 10.70 -4.47
CA ILE A 84 -2.53 10.82 -5.58
C ILE A 84 -3.14 9.44 -5.93
N TYR A 85 -2.33 8.38 -5.98
CA TYR A 85 -2.84 7.03 -6.25
C TYR A 85 -3.80 6.54 -5.19
N ILE A 86 -3.48 6.74 -3.90
CA ILE A 86 -4.36 6.37 -2.79
C ILE A 86 -5.67 7.15 -2.85
N LEU A 87 -5.60 8.46 -3.12
CA LEU A 87 -6.78 9.32 -3.21
C LEU A 87 -7.67 8.91 -4.39
N LEU A 88 -7.08 8.67 -5.55
CA LEU A 88 -7.80 8.24 -6.75
C LEU A 88 -8.45 6.86 -6.55
N ALA A 89 -7.72 5.89 -5.99
CA ALA A 89 -8.26 4.57 -5.65
C ALA A 89 -9.45 4.67 -4.67
N THR A 90 -9.30 5.50 -3.63
CA THR A 90 -10.34 5.73 -2.62
C THR A 90 -11.57 6.40 -3.22
N GLY A 91 -11.37 7.40 -4.07
CA GLY A 91 -12.45 8.09 -4.78
C GLY A 91 -13.24 7.13 -5.68
N LEU A 92 -12.55 6.32 -6.49
CA LEU A 92 -13.20 5.31 -7.34
C LEU A 92 -13.95 4.26 -6.51
N TYR A 93 -13.40 3.84 -5.37
CA TYR A 93 -14.07 2.91 -4.46
C TYR A 93 -15.37 3.50 -3.88
N ILE A 94 -15.35 4.77 -3.45
CA ILE A 94 -16.54 5.45 -2.94
C ILE A 94 -17.61 5.52 -4.04
N VAL A 95 -17.25 5.93 -5.26
CA VAL A 95 -18.17 5.96 -6.41
C VAL A 95 -18.76 4.57 -6.68
N ALA A 96 -17.93 3.52 -6.66
CA ALA A 96 -18.37 2.14 -6.85
C ALA A 96 -19.32 1.63 -5.76
N LYS A 97 -19.26 2.20 -4.55
CA LYS A 97 -20.14 1.86 -3.43
C LYS A 97 -21.49 2.60 -3.51
N PHE A 98 -21.47 3.87 -3.90
CA PHE A 98 -22.69 4.70 -4.01
C PHE A 98 -23.61 4.24 -5.14
N VAL A 99 -23.05 3.71 -6.24
CA VAL A 99 -23.84 3.20 -7.36
C VAL A 99 -24.29 1.76 -7.05
N VAL A 100 -25.45 1.65 -6.39
CA VAL A 100 -26.09 0.35 -6.10
C VAL A 100 -27.04 -0.01 -7.24
N LEU A 101 -26.52 -0.79 -8.20
CA LEU A 101 -27.33 -1.34 -9.30
C LEU A 101 -27.97 -2.66 -8.86
N GLU A 102 -29.27 -2.83 -9.05
CA GLU A 102 -30.02 -4.05 -8.69
C GLU A 102 -29.55 -5.27 -9.49
N ASN A 103 -29.24 -5.08 -10.78
CA ASN A 103 -28.72 -6.17 -11.63
C ASN A 103 -27.25 -6.48 -11.34
N ILE A 104 -26.98 -7.73 -10.95
CA ILE A 104 -25.64 -8.23 -10.60
C ILE A 104 -24.63 -8.07 -11.76
N ILE A 105 -25.06 -8.33 -13.00
CA ILE A 105 -24.22 -8.24 -14.20
C ILE A 105 -23.80 -6.80 -14.45
N VAL A 106 -24.75 -5.86 -14.37
CA VAL A 106 -24.49 -4.42 -14.60
C VAL A 106 -23.59 -3.86 -13.48
N ARG A 107 -23.82 -4.28 -12.23
CA ARG A 107 -22.98 -3.94 -11.09
C ARG A 107 -21.53 -4.42 -11.26
N LEU A 108 -21.35 -5.67 -11.70
CA LEU A 108 -20.02 -6.23 -11.94
C LEU A 108 -19.32 -5.49 -13.07
N SER A 109 -19.99 -5.31 -14.21
CA SER A 109 -19.45 -4.60 -15.37
C SER A 109 -19.03 -3.18 -15.02
N PHE A 110 -19.84 -2.45 -14.25
CA PHE A 110 -19.51 -1.10 -13.79
C PHE A 110 -18.26 -1.06 -12.90
N ARG A 111 -18.13 -1.99 -11.94
CA ARG A 111 -16.95 -2.08 -11.06
C ARG A 111 -15.69 -2.46 -11.84
N THR A 112 -15.79 -3.39 -12.79
CA THR A 112 -14.70 -3.76 -13.68
C THR A 112 -14.25 -2.59 -14.55
N LEU A 113 -15.20 -1.78 -15.03
CA LEU A 113 -14.90 -0.61 -15.85
C LEU A 113 -14.19 0.49 -15.05
N LEU A 114 -14.61 0.74 -13.79
CA LEU A 114 -13.89 1.63 -12.88
C LEU A 114 -12.46 1.14 -12.58
N LEU A 115 -12.29 -0.17 -12.41
CA LEU A 115 -10.97 -0.79 -12.25
C LEU A 115 -10.09 -0.59 -13.50
N LEU A 116 -10.65 -0.76 -14.70
CA LEU A 116 -9.94 -0.49 -15.95
C LEU A 116 -9.49 0.96 -16.07
N ILE A 117 -10.34 1.92 -15.68
CA ILE A 117 -9.98 3.34 -15.66
C ILE A 117 -8.79 3.59 -14.71
N PHE A 118 -8.80 2.96 -13.53
CA PHE A 118 -7.68 3.03 -12.59
C PHE A 118 -6.37 2.50 -13.20
N VAL A 119 -6.43 1.33 -13.85
CA VAL A 119 -5.27 0.71 -14.50
C VAL A 119 -4.74 1.56 -15.66
N ILE A 120 -5.63 2.10 -16.50
CA ILE A 120 -5.25 3.01 -17.60
C ILE A 120 -4.57 4.26 -17.07
N TYR A 121 -5.07 4.83 -15.97
CA TYR A 121 -4.44 6.00 -15.33
C TYR A 121 -3.03 5.68 -14.84
N ILE A 122 -2.83 4.54 -14.15
CA ILE A 122 -1.51 4.08 -13.71
C ILE A 122 -0.57 3.90 -14.90
N ILE A 123 -1.02 3.21 -15.96
CA ILE A 123 -0.19 2.97 -17.15
C ILE A 123 0.23 4.28 -17.79
N LYS A 124 -0.67 5.25 -17.94
CA LYS A 124 -0.32 6.54 -18.55
C LYS A 124 0.67 7.36 -17.73
N LYS A 125 0.65 7.21 -16.40
CA LYS A 125 1.44 8.04 -15.49
C LYS A 125 2.79 7.43 -15.11
N ASP A 126 2.84 6.12 -14.84
CA ASP A 126 4.09 5.43 -14.43
C ASP A 126 4.83 4.76 -15.57
N LEU A 127 4.15 4.30 -16.63
CA LEU A 127 4.83 3.78 -17.81
C LEU A 127 5.02 4.92 -18.80
N PRO A 128 6.26 5.39 -19.04
CA PRO A 128 6.52 6.17 -20.24
C PRO A 128 6.28 5.23 -21.42
N LEU A 129 5.08 5.28 -22.01
CA LEU A 129 4.68 4.54 -23.21
C LEU A 129 5.70 4.69 -24.36
N LYS A 130 6.55 5.73 -24.29
CA LYS A 130 7.73 5.97 -25.13
C LYS A 130 8.88 4.95 -25.02
N ARG A 131 8.98 4.17 -23.93
CA ARG A 131 10.07 3.18 -23.74
C ARG A 131 9.70 1.75 -24.10
N ILE A 132 8.46 1.48 -24.51
CA ILE A 132 8.05 0.14 -24.93
C ILE A 132 8.28 0.04 -26.45
N PRO A 133 9.33 -0.65 -26.93
CA PRO A 133 9.68 -0.70 -28.36
C PRO A 133 8.55 -1.29 -29.23
N ILE A 134 7.65 -2.06 -28.63
CA ILE A 134 6.53 -2.75 -29.27
C ILE A 134 5.38 -1.79 -29.63
N LEU A 135 5.14 -0.75 -28.82
CA LEU A 135 4.05 0.23 -29.06
C LEU A 135 4.45 1.36 -30.01
N ASN A 136 5.75 1.63 -30.17
CA ASN A 136 6.23 2.67 -31.09
C ASN A 136 5.95 2.34 -32.58
N ARG A 137 5.63 1.08 -32.89
CA ARG A 137 5.25 0.64 -34.24
C ARG A 137 3.83 1.04 -34.65
N PHE A 138 2.93 1.30 -33.70
CA PHE A 138 1.52 1.61 -33.98
C PHE A 138 1.18 3.11 -33.91
N THR A 139 2.08 3.95 -33.39
CA THR A 139 1.89 5.40 -33.29
C THR A 139 2.58 6.17 -34.43
N ASN A 140 3.30 5.50 -35.33
CA ASN A 140 4.00 6.13 -36.45
C ASN A 140 3.38 5.80 -37.83
N ARG A 141 2.05 5.75 -37.90
CA ARG A 141 1.28 5.81 -39.14
C ARG A 141 0.17 6.84 -39.01
#